data_AF-A0A355G8C4-F1
#
_entry.id   AF-A0A355G8C4-F1
#
_cell.length_a   1.000
_cell.length_b   1.000
_cell.length_c   1.000
_cell.angle_alpha   90.00
_cell.angle_beta   90.00
_cell.angle_gamma   90.00
#
_symmetry.space_group_name_H-M   'P 1'
#
loop_
_entity.id
_entity.type
_entity.pdbx_description
1 polymer ?
#
loop_
_entity_poly.entity_id
_entity_poly.type
_entity_poly.pdbx_seq_one_letter_code
_entity_poly.pdbx_strand_id
1 'polypeptide(L)' 'ADEQQLTMQGTVVDEQDQPVADAKVYVDYYQLGRDRIATHTDRQGTFALTAKASRLSGQTLKVVTAESLMAQQLLP' A
#
# COMPACT_ATOMS: atom_id res chain seq x y z
N ALA A 1 13.57 15.36 16.76
CA ALA A 1 13.77 15.59 15.33
C ALA A 1 12.48 15.19 14.63
N ASP A 2 11.88 16.09 13.84
CA ASP A 2 10.73 15.73 13.03
C ASP A 2 11.18 14.73 11.96
N GLU A 3 10.54 13.56 11.98
CA GLU A 3 10.87 12.46 11.10
C GLU A 3 10.27 12.71 9.72
N GLN A 4 11.10 12.62 8.67
CA GLN A 4 10.68 12.90 7.30
C GLN A 4 9.54 11.96 6.87
N GLN A 5 8.52 12.53 6.23
CA GLN A 5 7.42 11.77 5.61
C GLN A 5 7.70 11.55 4.13
N LEU A 6 7.27 10.40 3.63
CA LEU A 6 7.24 10.07 2.21
C LEU A 6 5.81 9.71 1.81
N THR A 7 5.48 10.00 0.56
CA THR A 7 4.22 9.60 -0.05
C THR A 7 4.51 8.62 -1.17
N MET A 8 3.93 7.43 -1.09
CA MET A 8 3.94 6.45 -2.15
C MET A 8 2.65 6.56 -2.95
N GLN A 9 2.77 6.52 -4.27
CA GLN A 9 1.64 6.54 -5.19
C GLN A 9 1.76 5.39 -6.17
N GLY A 10 0.62 4.89 -6.63
CA GLY A 10 0.58 3.83 -7.62
C GLY A 10 -0.82 3.52 -8.07
N THR A 11 -0.92 2.61 -9.02
CA THR A 11 -2.17 2.11 -9.59
C THR A 11 -2.23 0.59 -9.42
N VAL A 12 -3.36 0.09 -8.97
CA VAL A 12 -3.65 -1.35 -8.88
C VAL A 12 -4.53 -1.73 -10.06
N VAL A 13 -4.07 -2.71 -10.82
CA VAL A 13 -4.81 -3.32 -11.94
C VAL A 13 -4.93 -4.83 -11.74
N ASP A 14 -5.94 -5.44 -12.37
CA ASP A 14 -6.08 -6.89 -12.47
C ASP A 14 -5.26 -7.49 -13.62
N GLU A 15 -5.41 -8.79 -13.87
CA GLU A 15 -4.69 -9.52 -14.93
C GLU A 15 -5.11 -9.09 -16.36
N GLN A 16 -6.21 -8.35 -16.51
CA GLN A 16 -6.69 -7.80 -17.77
C GLN A 16 -6.38 -6.30 -17.91
N ASP A 17 -5.46 -5.78 -17.08
CA ASP A 17 -5.07 -4.37 -16.99
C ASP A 17 -6.24 -3.42 -16.61
N GLN A 18 -7.31 -3.95 -15.98
CA GLN A 18 -8.43 -3.11 -15.52
C GLN A 18 -8.16 -2.58 -14.11
N PRO A 19 -8.50 -1.31 -13.82
CA PRO A 19 -8.27 -0.72 -12.51
C PRO A 19 -9.13 -1.38 -11.43
N VAL A 20 -8.52 -1.72 -10.30
CA VAL A 20 -9.22 -2.31 -9.16
C VAL A 20 -9.57 -1.22 -8.14
N ALA A 21 -10.86 -0.91 -8.03
CA ALA A 21 -11.37 0.04 -7.04
C ALA A 21 -11.49 -0.58 -5.64
N ASP A 22 -11.35 0.25 -4.61
CA ASP A 22 -11.48 -0.14 -3.19
C ASP A 22 -10.54 -1.29 -2.77
N ALA A 23 -9.44 -1.48 -3.49
CA ALA A 23 -8.39 -2.40 -3.10
C ALA A 23 -7.66 -1.84 -1.89
N LYS A 24 -7.53 -2.66 -0.85
CA LYS A 24 -6.82 -2.28 0.37
C LYS A 24 -5.32 -2.39 0.12
N VAL A 25 -4.64 -1.25 0.18
CA VAL A 25 -3.18 -1.15 0.08
C VAL A 25 -2.62 -0.88 1.47
N TYR A 26 -1.69 -1.71 1.93
CA TYR A 26 -1.06 -1.53 3.24
C TYR A 26 0.40 -1.94 3.24
N VAL A 27 1.16 -1.37 4.16
CA VAL A 27 2.56 -1.78 4.38
C VAL A 27 2.58 -2.84 5.47
N ASP A 28 3.12 -4.01 5.15
CA ASP A 28 3.32 -5.06 6.14
C ASP A 28 4.65 -4.84 6.86
N TYR A 29 4.59 -4.71 8.18
CA TYR A 29 5.76 -4.64 9.04
C TYR A 29 5.71 -5.76 10.08
N TYR A 30 6.85 -6.41 10.26
CA TYR A 30 7.04 -7.56 11.15
C TYR A 30 7.15 -7.13 12.63
N GLN A 31 6.34 -6.17 13.08
CA GLN A 31 6.34 -5.69 14.46
C GLN A 31 4.95 -5.83 15.05
N LEU A 32 4.81 -6.77 15.98
CA LEU A 32 3.62 -6.98 16.79
C LEU A 32 3.23 -5.68 17.52
N GLY A 33 1.95 -5.28 17.41
CA GLY A 33 1.37 -4.19 18.19
C GLY A 33 1.40 -2.79 17.57
N ARG A 34 1.84 -2.62 16.32
CA ARG A 34 1.66 -1.35 15.57
C ARG A 34 0.47 -1.43 14.62
N ASP A 35 -0.26 -0.32 14.47
CA ASP A 35 -1.37 -0.17 13.52
C ASP A 35 -0.89 -0.09 12.08
N ARG A 36 -1.58 -0.82 11.19
CA ARG A 36 -1.21 -0.91 9.77
C ARG A 36 -1.49 0.42 9.11
N ILE A 37 -0.48 0.98 8.47
CA ILE A 37 -0.69 2.11 7.58
C ILE A 37 -1.30 1.53 6.32
N ALA A 38 -2.54 1.94 6.05
CA ALA A 38 -3.32 1.45 4.94
C ALA A 38 -4.07 2.61 4.27
N THR A 39 -4.38 2.41 2.99
CA THR A 39 -5.25 3.25 2.18
C THR A 39 -6.08 2.34 1.27
N HIS A 40 -7.05 2.92 0.57
CA HIS A 40 -7.81 2.21 -0.46
C HIS A 40 -7.60 2.89 -1.79
N THR A 41 -7.63 2.10 -2.87
CA THR A 41 -7.64 2.65 -4.22
C THR A 41 -8.96 3.35 -4.53
N ASP A 42 -8.89 4.41 -5.32
CA ASP A 42 -10.07 5.08 -5.86
C ASP A 42 -10.69 4.28 -7.03
N ARG A 43 -11.72 4.84 -7.67
CA ARG A 43 -12.40 4.22 -8.82
C ARG A 43 -11.50 4.03 -10.06
N GLN A 44 -10.34 4.66 -10.09
CA GLN A 44 -9.34 4.54 -11.16
C GLN A 44 -8.20 3.61 -10.73
N GLY A 45 -8.35 2.88 -9.62
CA GLY A 45 -7.32 1.99 -9.08
C GLY A 45 -6.14 2.74 -8.46
N THR A 46 -6.22 4.06 -8.31
CA THR A 46 -5.08 4.88 -7.86
C THR A 46 -5.08 5.01 -6.35
N PHE A 47 -3.90 4.96 -5.73
CA PHE A 47 -3.73 5.19 -4.30
C PHE A 47 -2.62 6.20 -4.02
N ALA A 48 -2.72 6.84 -2.85
CA ALA A 48 -1.65 7.58 -2.21
C ALA A 48 -1.55 7.17 -0.74
N LEU A 49 -0.34 6.82 -0.29
CA LEU A 49 -0.06 6.41 1.09
C LEU A 49 1.09 7.25 1.65
N THR A 50 0.78 8.13 2.59
CA THR A 50 1.76 8.99 3.27
C THR A 50 2.10 8.42 4.64
N ALA A 51 3.40 8.27 4.90
CA ALA A 51 3.89 7.80 6.19
C ALA A 51 5.30 8.30 6.47
N LYS A 52 5.74 8.14 7.72
CA LYS A 52 7.14 8.35 8.12
C LYS A 52 8.05 7.43 7.29
N ALA A 53 9.17 7.95 6.82
CA ALA A 53 10.12 7.21 5.97
C ALA A 53 10.54 5.86 6.59
N SER A 54 10.79 5.83 7.90
CA SER A 54 11.15 4.61 8.64
C SER A 54 10.08 3.51 8.61
N ARG A 55 8.83 3.85 8.28
CA ARG A 55 7.73 2.90 8.15
C ARG A 55 7.55 2.38 6.73
N LEU A 56 8.28 2.91 5.75
CA LEU A 56 8.15 2.58 4.33
C LEU A 56 9.41 1.88 3.79
N SER A 57 10.59 2.41 4.10
CA SER A 57 11.85 1.90 3.56
C SER A 57 12.11 0.44 3.96
N GLY A 58 12.43 -0.40 2.96
CA GLY A 58 12.72 -1.83 3.16
C GLY A 58 11.54 -2.71 3.55
N GLN A 59 10.32 -2.16 3.57
CA GLN A 59 9.10 -2.90 3.91
C GLN A 59 8.40 -3.45 2.65
N THR A 60 7.42 -4.33 2.86
CA THR A 60 6.61 -4.88 1.78
C THR A 60 5.28 -4.15 1.68
N LEU A 61 4.96 -3.60 0.52
CA LEU A 61 3.63 -3.15 0.17
C LEU A 61 2.79 -4.38 -0.18
N LYS A 62 1.60 -4.50 0.42
CA LYS A 62 0.63 -5.53 0.12
C LYS A 62 -0.66 -4.88 -0.37
N VAL A 63 -1.25 -5.51 -1.37
CA VAL A 63 -2.55 -5.15 -1.93
C VAL A 63 -3.47 -6.33 -1.74
N VAL A 64 -4.66 -6.08 -1.22
CA VAL A 64 -5.71 -7.09 -1.06
C VAL A 64 -6.98 -6.56 -1.71
N THR A 65 -7.50 -7.31 -2.67
CA THR A 65 -8.75 -6.97 -3.37
C THR A 65 -9.96 -7.51 -2.61
N ALA A 66 -11.17 -7.10 -3.02
CA ALA A 66 -12.43 -7.62 -2.45
C ALA A 66 -12.54 -9.15 -2.58
N GLU A 67 -11.92 -9.72 -3.62
CA GLU A 67 -11.88 -11.17 -3.89
C GLU A 67 -10.80 -11.90 -3.07
N SER A 68 -10.15 -11.21 -2.13
CA SER A 68 -9.04 -11.74 -1.33
C SER A 68 -7.81 -12.13 -2.14
N LEU A 69 -7.69 -11.65 -3.39
CA LEU A 69 -6.46 -11.77 -4.16
C LEU A 69 -5.40 -10.86 -3.57
N MET A 70 -4.16 -11.36 -3.54
CA MET A 70 -3.03 -10.66 -2.95
C MET A 70 -1.92 -10.40 -3.96
N ALA A 71 -1.45 -9.15 -3.98
CA ALA A 71 -0.20 -8.77 -4.65
C ALA A 71 0.75 -8.16 -3.62
N GLN A 72 2.06 -8.32 -3.84
CA GLN A 72 3.07 -7.76 -2.95
C GLN A 72 4.26 -7.18 -3.72
N GLN A 73 4.79 -6.06 -3.22
CA GLN A 73 5.92 -5.37 -3.80
C GLN A 73 6.91 -4.98 -2.70
N LEU A 74 8.18 -5.32 -2.85
CA LEU A 74 9.25 -4.81 -1.99
C LEU A 74 9.47 -3.32 -2.31
N LEU A 75 9.45 -2.49 -1.29
CA LEU A 75 9.74 -1.07 -1.43
C LEU A 75 11.26 -0.84 -1.47
N PRO A 76 11.74 0.14 -2.26
CA PRO A 76 13.15 0.49 -2.33
C PRO A 76 13.75 0.95 -0.99
#